data_AF-A0A352Q6A0-F1
#
_entry.id   AF-A0A352Q6A0-F1
#
_cell.length_a   1.000
_cell.length_b   1.000
_cell.length_c   1.000
_cell.angle_alpha   90.00
_cell.angle_beta   90.00
_cell.angle_gamma   90.00
#
_symmetry.space_group_name_H-M   'P 1'
#
loop_
_entity.id
_entity.type
_entity.pdbx_description
1 polymer ?
#
loop_
_entity_poly.entity_id
_entity_poly.type
_entity_poly.pdbx_seq_one_letter_code
_entity_poly.pdbx_strand_id
1 'polypeptide(L)'
;VQIGKAIGARVIAVCSSEEKLAFAKSQGADDGINYSEQDLKTAIKALTDGRGADVVYDAVGGDAFDACSRAMAWDGRLLIVGFASGRIPELPVNLTLVKGYSVV
;
A
#
# COMPACT_ATOMS: atom_id res chain seq x y z
N VAL A 1 0.60 10.16 5.09
CA VAL A 1 -0.18 11.06 4.20
C VAL A 1 0.57 12.35 3.90
N GLN A 2 0.68 13.28 4.86
CA GLN A 2 1.22 14.63 4.63
C GLN A 2 2.63 14.67 4.02
N ILE A 3 3.54 13.79 4.44
CA ILE A 3 4.89 13.70 3.85
C ILE A 3 4.81 13.38 2.36
N GLY A 4 4.02 12.36 1.98
CA GLY A 4 3.80 11.99 0.58
C GLY A 4 3.22 13.17 -0.23
N LYS A 5 2.26 13.89 0.35
CA LYS A 5 1.71 15.09 -0.28
C LYS A 5 2.73 16.22 -0.42
N ALA A 6 3.54 16.47 0.60
CA ALA A 6 4.57 17.51 0.58
C ALA A 6 5.63 17.26 -0.50
N ILE A 7 5.91 16.00 -0.85
CA ILE A 7 6.83 15.64 -1.94
C ILE A 7 6.14 15.49 -3.30
N GLY A 8 4.86 15.86 -3.42
CA GLY A 8 4.12 15.84 -4.69
C GLY A 8 3.56 14.46 -5.09
N ALA A 9 3.54 13.47 -4.19
CA ALA A 9 2.95 12.18 -4.49
C ALA A 9 1.42 12.23 -4.53
N ARG A 10 0.83 11.34 -5.33
CA ARG A 10 -0.56 10.90 -5.16
C ARG A 10 -0.60 9.86 -4.04
N VAL A 11 -1.42 10.09 -3.02
CA VAL A 11 -1.48 9.27 -1.81
C VAL A 11 -2.80 8.53 -1.75
N ILE A 12 -2.71 7.20 -1.73
CA ILE A 12 -3.83 6.29 -1.48
C ILE A 12 -3.77 5.88 0.00
N ALA A 13 -4.75 6.27 0.80
CA ALA A 13 -4.86 5.84 2.19
C ALA A 13 -5.52 4.46 2.28
N VAL A 14 -5.01 3.58 3.14
CA VAL A 14 -5.55 2.23 3.36
C VAL A 14 -5.94 2.11 4.84
N CYS A 15 -7.21 1.84 5.13
CA CYS A 15 -7.76 1.78 6.49
C CYS A 15 -8.83 0.71 6.62
N SER A 16 -9.24 0.39 7.86
CA SER A 16 -10.27 -0.61 8.17
C SER A 16 -11.66 -0.02 8.42
N SER A 17 -11.83 1.29 8.25
CA SER A 17 -13.12 1.96 8.47
C SER A 17 -13.19 3.26 7.68
N GLU A 18 -14.42 3.62 7.29
CA GLU A 18 -14.70 4.88 6.59
C GLU A 18 -14.33 6.12 7.41
N GLU A 19 -14.48 6.07 8.73
CA GLU A 19 -14.07 7.18 9.61
C GLU A 19 -12.57 7.47 9.51
N LYS A 20 -11.73 6.43 9.52
CA LYS A 20 -10.27 6.58 9.37
C LYS A 20 -9.90 7.07 7.97
N LEU A 21 -10.65 6.65 6.94
CA LEU A 21 -10.45 7.16 5.58
C LEU A 21 -10.84 8.63 5.46
N ALA A 22 -11.97 9.03 6.04
CA ALA A 22 -12.40 10.43 6.07
C ALA A 22 -11.34 11.30 6.76
N PHE A 23 -10.77 10.81 7.87
CA PHE A 23 -9.64 11.48 8.52
C PHE A 23 -8.40 11.53 7.61
N ALA A 24 -7.99 10.43 6.97
CA ALA A 24 -6.84 10.44 6.08
C ALA A 24 -7.01 11.39 4.88
N LYS A 25 -8.23 11.47 4.33
CA LYS A 25 -8.59 12.44 3.27
C LYS A 25 -8.52 13.88 3.76
N SER A 26 -8.97 14.18 4.99
CA SER A 26 -8.83 15.52 5.58
C SER A 26 -7.36 15.93 5.79
N GLN A 27 -6.46 14.95 5.90
CA GLN A 27 -5.00 15.17 5.95
C GLN A 27 -4.34 15.24 4.56
N GLY A 28 -5.12 15.16 3.47
CA GLY A 28 -4.66 15.35 2.10
C GLY A 28 -4.48 14.08 1.26
N ALA A 29 -4.95 12.91 1.71
CA ALA A 29 -4.96 11.72 0.84
C ALA A 29 -5.91 11.94 -0.35
N ASP A 30 -5.46 11.55 -1.55
CA ASP A 30 -6.23 11.71 -2.80
C ASP A 30 -7.32 10.64 -2.92
N ASP A 31 -6.99 9.41 -2.52
CA ASP A 31 -7.87 8.25 -2.57
C ASP A 31 -7.87 7.48 -1.24
N GLY A 32 -8.87 6.63 -1.06
CA GLY A 32 -9.01 5.77 0.12
C GLY A 32 -9.44 4.36 -0.24
N ILE A 33 -8.90 3.37 0.47
CA ILE A 33 -9.27 1.96 0.37
C ILE A 33 -9.66 1.45 1.76
N ASN A 34 -10.89 0.99 1.90
CA ASN A 34 -11.34 0.28 3.10
C ASN A 34 -11.09 -1.22 2.92
N TYR A 35 -9.98 -1.73 3.44
CA TYR A 35 -9.61 -3.14 3.20
C TYR A 35 -10.52 -4.15 3.92
N SER A 36 -11.42 -3.68 4.78
CA SER A 36 -12.45 -4.53 5.40
C SER A 36 -13.66 -4.75 4.50
N GLU A 37 -13.82 -3.95 3.44
CA GLU A 37 -14.98 -4.01 2.53
C GLU A 37 -14.60 -4.43 1.11
N GLN A 38 -13.34 -4.26 0.72
CA GLN A 38 -12.85 -4.57 -0.63
C GLN A 38 -11.48 -5.24 -0.61
N ASP A 39 -11.21 -6.08 -1.62
CA ASP A 39 -9.90 -6.69 -1.83
C ASP A 39 -8.85 -5.61 -2.12
N LEU A 40 -7.85 -5.50 -1.23
CA LEU A 40 -6.85 -4.44 -1.25
C LEU A 40 -6.03 -4.44 -2.55
N LYS A 41 -5.60 -5.62 -3.02
CA LYS A 41 -4.80 -5.73 -4.26
C LYS A 41 -5.59 -5.23 -5.46
N THR A 42 -6.84 -5.65 -5.61
CA THR A 42 -7.71 -5.26 -6.71
C THR A 42 -8.00 -3.76 -6.67
N ALA A 43 -8.28 -3.20 -5.49
CA ALA A 43 -8.53 -1.78 -5.33
C ALA A 43 -7.29 -0.92 -5.66
N ILE A 44 -6.08 -1.32 -5.22
CA ILE A 44 -4.83 -0.65 -5.61
C ILE A 44 -4.68 -0.66 -7.13
N LYS A 45 -4.90 -1.82 -7.77
CA LYS A 45 -4.78 -1.94 -9.22
C LYS A 45 -5.81 -1.08 -9.96
N ALA A 46 -7.04 -0.98 -9.47
CA ALA A 46 -8.06 -0.11 -10.06
C ALA A 46 -7.67 1.37 -9.98
N LEU A 47 -7.17 1.85 -8.83
CA LEU A 47 -6.78 3.25 -8.65
C LEU A 47 -5.49 3.63 -9.39
N THR A 48 -4.69 2.65 -9.81
CA THR A 48 -3.40 2.82 -10.48
C THR A 48 -3.42 2.40 -11.94
N ASP A 49 -4.60 2.26 -12.56
CA ASP A 49 -4.77 1.86 -13.96
C ASP A 49 -4.06 0.53 -14.30
N GLY A 50 -4.07 -0.40 -13.35
CA GLY A 50 -3.40 -1.71 -13.44
C GLY A 50 -1.89 -1.69 -13.20
N ARG A 51 -1.26 -0.51 -13.12
CA ARG A 51 0.20 -0.38 -12.95
C ARG A 51 0.66 -0.92 -11.61
N GLY A 52 -0.08 -0.64 -10.54
CA GLY A 52 0.31 -0.95 -9.16
C GLY A 52 0.91 0.27 -8.45
N ALA A 53 1.26 0.09 -7.17
CA ALA A 53 1.85 1.15 -6.36
C ALA A 53 3.35 1.31 -6.62
N ASP A 54 3.79 2.53 -6.92
CA ASP A 54 5.23 2.86 -7.05
C ASP A 54 5.95 2.75 -5.70
N VAL A 55 5.27 3.15 -4.62
CA VAL A 55 5.77 3.03 -3.24
C VAL A 55 4.64 2.53 -2.34
N VAL A 56 4.95 1.52 -1.53
CA VAL A 56 4.11 1.11 -0.39
C VAL A 56 4.88 1.42 0.88
N TYR A 57 4.25 2.15 1.78
CA TYR A 57 4.71 2.33 3.16
C TYR A 57 3.93 1.36 4.03
N ASP A 58 4.59 0.32 4.55
CA ASP A 58 3.96 -0.72 5.35
C ASP A 58 4.44 -0.68 6.80
N ALA A 59 3.52 -0.35 7.71
CA ALA A 59 3.72 -0.42 9.16
C ALA A 59 2.87 -1.51 9.82
N VAL A 60 2.13 -2.30 9.03
CA VAL A 60 1.12 -3.25 9.49
C VAL A 60 1.62 -4.68 9.34
N GLY A 61 2.27 -5.01 8.22
CA GLY A 61 2.62 -6.39 7.90
C GLY A 61 1.39 -7.24 7.56
N GLY A 62 1.46 -8.53 7.87
CA GLY A 62 0.30 -9.42 7.77
C GLY A 62 -0.33 -9.45 6.37
N ASP A 63 -1.67 -9.56 6.34
CA ASP A 63 -2.40 -9.74 5.08
C ASP A 63 -2.34 -8.49 4.17
N ALA A 64 -2.17 -7.31 4.78
CA ALA A 64 -1.97 -6.07 4.05
C ALA A 64 -0.63 -6.10 3.27
N PHE A 65 0.46 -6.56 3.90
CA PHE A 65 1.74 -6.79 3.23
C PHE A 65 1.57 -7.74 2.04
N ASP A 66 0.86 -8.85 2.26
CA ASP A 66 0.65 -9.86 1.22
C ASP A 66 -0.09 -9.30 0.00
N ALA A 67 -1.13 -8.50 0.23
CA ALA A 67 -1.85 -7.84 -0.85
C ALA A 67 -0.97 -6.79 -1.56
N CYS A 68 -0.28 -5.93 -0.80
CA CYS A 68 0.56 -4.86 -1.32
C CYS A 68 1.76 -5.38 -2.14
N SER A 69 2.47 -6.40 -1.65
CA SER A 69 3.61 -7.03 -2.35
C SER A 69 3.23 -7.61 -3.72
N ARG A 70 1.97 -8.00 -3.89
CA ARG A 70 1.38 -8.48 -5.17
C ARG A 70 0.76 -7.36 -6.00
N ALA A 71 0.66 -6.15 -5.45
CA ALA A 71 0.10 -4.96 -6.07
C ALA A 71 1.17 -3.89 -6.41
N MET A 72 2.46 -4.19 -6.25
CA MET A 72 3.55 -3.28 -6.62
C MET A 72 3.59 -2.99 -8.13
N ALA A 73 4.03 -1.77 -8.45
CA ALA A 73 4.44 -1.37 -9.80
C ALA A 73 5.82 -1.96 -10.16
N TRP A 74 6.18 -1.85 -11.43
CA TRP A 74 7.53 -2.19 -11.88
C TRP A 74 8.54 -1.21 -11.28
N ASP A 75 9.70 -1.70 -10.83
CA ASP A 75 10.75 -0.89 -10.17
C ASP A 75 10.27 -0.11 -8.92
N GLY A 76 9.21 -0.60 -8.28
CA GLY A 76 8.64 0.02 -7.09
C GLY A 76 9.49 -0.15 -5.81
N ARG A 77 9.02 0.43 -4.71
CA ARG A 77 9.63 0.32 -3.39
C ARG A 77 8.61 -0.11 -2.33
N LEU A 78 8.83 -1.26 -1.74
CA LEU A 78 8.04 -1.77 -0.61
C LEU A 78 8.82 -1.48 0.68
N LEU A 79 8.51 -0.34 1.32
CA LEU A 79 9.18 0.15 2.53
C LEU A 79 8.54 -0.44 3.77
N ILE A 80 9.32 -1.17 4.57
CA ILE A 80 8.87 -1.84 5.78
C ILE A 80 9.29 -1.07 7.02
N VAL A 81 8.31 -0.67 7.81
CA VAL A 81 8.52 0.12 9.05
C VAL A 81 8.08 -0.65 10.29
N GLY A 82 7.15 -1.59 10.16
CA GLY A 82 6.69 -2.37 11.31
C GLY A 82 5.63 -3.41 10.97
N PHE A 83 5.24 -4.17 12.01
CA PHE A 83 4.33 -5.31 11.90
C PHE A 83 3.18 -5.19 12.91
N ALA A 84 2.42 -4.09 12.88
CA ALA A 84 1.36 -3.82 13.86
C ALA A 84 0.25 -4.90 13.90
N SER A 85 0.10 -5.70 12.84
CA SER A 85 -0.78 -6.88 12.81
C SER A 85 -0.31 -8.04 13.69
N GLY A 86 0.94 -8.02 14.16
CA GLY A 86 1.58 -9.09 14.92
C GLY A 86 2.13 -10.23 14.06
N ARG A 87 1.87 -10.26 12.75
CA ARG A 87 2.43 -11.24 11.82
C ARG A 87 3.60 -10.66 11.06
N ILE A 88 4.78 -11.25 11.27
CA ILE A 88 5.96 -11.02 10.43
C ILE A 88 5.69 -11.66 9.05
N PRO A 89 5.75 -10.90 7.96
CA PRO A 89 5.45 -11.42 6.63
C PRO A 89 6.61 -12.24 6.05
N GLU A 90 6.27 -13.24 5.26
CA GLU A 90 7.19 -13.97 4.39
C GLU A 90 7.01 -13.49 2.96
N LEU A 91 8.10 -13.21 2.24
CA LEU A 91 8.04 -12.72 0.88
C LEU A 91 8.54 -13.77 -0.12
N PRO A 92 7.68 -14.28 -1.00
CA PRO A 92 8.13 -15.06 -2.15
C PRO A 92 9.00 -14.20 -3.07
N VAL A 93 10.30 -14.52 -3.14
CA VAL A 93 11.31 -13.74 -3.88
C VAL A 93 11.05 -13.65 -5.40
N ASN A 94 10.21 -14.52 -5.95
CA ASN A 94 9.79 -14.41 -7.34
C ASN A 94 8.97 -13.12 -7.60
N LEU A 95 8.31 -12.56 -6.58
CA LEU A 95 7.55 -11.31 -6.73
C LEU A 95 8.46 -10.12 -7.01
N THR A 96 9.57 -9.99 -6.26
CA THR A 96 10.58 -8.94 -6.49
C THR A 96 11.31 -9.15 -7.80
N LEU A 97 11.59 -10.41 -8.19
CA LEU A 97 12.20 -10.72 -9.48
C LEU A 97 11.33 -10.29 -10.68
N VAL A 98 10.05 -10.66 -10.70
CA VAL A 98 9.16 -10.43 -11.85
C VAL A 98 8.82 -8.96 -12.02
N LYS A 99 8.70 -8.21 -10.91
CA LYS A 99 8.36 -6.79 -10.93
C LYS A 99 9.55 -5.86 -10.74
N GLY A 100 10.73 -6.37 -10.43
CA GLY A 100 11.93 -5.58 -10.20
C GLY A 100 11.82 -4.61 -9.01
N TYR A 101 10.83 -4.74 -8.12
CA TYR A 101 10.70 -3.84 -6.98
C TYR A 101 11.67 -4.22 -5.85
N SER A 102 12.10 -3.22 -5.10
CA SER A 102 12.96 -3.39 -3.94
C SER A 102 12.15 -3.45 -2.65
N VAL A 103 12.57 -4.29 -1.71
CA VAL A 103 12.12 -4.22 -0.31
C VAL A 103 13.14 -3.37 0.44
N VAL A 104 12.66 -2.36 1.17
CA VAL A 104 13.48 -1.34 1.85
C VAL A 104 13.19 -1.36 3.34
#